data_AF-A0A482Z4S3-F1
#
_entry.id   AF-A0A482Z4S3-F1
#
_cell.length_a   1.000
_cell.length_b   1.000
_cell.length_c   1.000
_cell.angle_alpha   90.00
_cell.angle_beta   90.00
_cell.angle_gamma   90.00
#
_symmetry.space_group_name_H-M   'P 1'
#
loop_
_entity.id
_entity.type
_entity.pdbx_description
1 polymer ?
#
loop_
_entity_poly.entity_id
_entity_poly.type
_entity_poly.pdbx_seq_one_letter_code
_entity_poly.pdbx_strand_id
1 'polypeptide(L)'
;MIPLYRFYSSIESFLDTSVKRTINQAASNPGLESFDIGLLRILFLIRYVEEIKGNVSNLTTLSITQIDADRLALKQQIEESLLRLERETLISRNGEDYFFLTNEEQDINKEIKAVEISSTEEAKEMGELIYEDLLKGQTKFRYLKNSKDFNFARLCDAHPIGNKLDYELIVSVITPLADDYQSYDPSRCIMQSTQENGQVIFKLTDDALLGQELRTYLRTEKYIRLKNSDSLPHTTKRIIQDRADENRQRHKRLTDLVETAIHQGECYVCGQTLTATATSVKNRLDNALHYLVENSFSKLSKLTPFKGDHLKEIQALLRSNDINQQTVLDNMPETNPDALQEIRSYIDLSTHSSHKIILKDIIGRYEKRPYGWPEWDSMLLLTHLLVTNEINLLLDASPLSRDRIFEDIKKPSSWAKIQVIRKKTLDSHTLQKARQLGKDIFASMGPDGEEPLFNYLHQSAQQWQEQLKSFKPLADTGSYPGKKTIDQSIKLLDQLLHDKDSYSFIEKFNRLKNELLDLSDDYHDLHNFYQNQKTIWTKLTSAYQLANQNRHSLDKNPDAVSILTQIDNILKSESPYGIINQAEQLISKITAINEQLIDEKRGYQLKTGQNSRLAAEFLYHKVND
;
A
#
# COMPACT_ATOMS: atom_id res chain seq x y z
N MET A 1 60.47 -43.79 -36.84
CA MET A 1 59.90 -42.52 -37.37
C MET A 1 60.91 -41.42 -37.14
N ILE A 2 60.92 -40.35 -37.94
CA ILE A 2 61.81 -39.21 -37.70
C ILE A 2 60.97 -38.08 -37.09
N PRO A 3 61.30 -37.58 -35.90
CA PRO A 3 60.56 -36.48 -35.28
C PRO A 3 60.64 -35.20 -36.12
N LEU A 4 59.56 -34.42 -36.12
CA LEU A 4 59.45 -33.22 -36.94
C LEU A 4 60.51 -32.16 -36.58
N TYR A 5 60.95 -32.08 -35.30
CA TYR A 5 61.97 -31.13 -34.86
C TYR A 5 63.32 -31.29 -35.59
N ARG A 6 63.61 -32.46 -36.17
CA ARG A 6 64.85 -32.71 -36.94
C ARG A 6 64.88 -31.98 -38.27
N PHE A 7 63.74 -31.62 -38.84
CA PHE A 7 63.67 -30.85 -40.09
C PHE A 7 64.01 -29.38 -39.90
N TYR A 8 64.00 -28.88 -38.65
CA TYR A 8 64.38 -27.50 -38.33
C TYR A 8 65.80 -27.16 -38.80
N SER A 9 66.77 -28.06 -38.62
CA SER A 9 68.17 -27.81 -39.03
C SER A 9 68.33 -27.63 -40.53
N SER A 10 67.41 -28.19 -41.34
CA SER A 10 67.45 -28.05 -42.80
C SER A 10 66.93 -26.70 -43.28
N ILE A 11 66.06 -26.04 -42.50
CA ILE A 11 65.51 -24.72 -42.83
C ILE A 11 66.20 -23.59 -42.07
N GLU A 12 67.05 -23.89 -41.08
CA GLU A 12 67.67 -22.93 -40.17
C GLU A 12 68.48 -21.82 -40.87
N SER A 13 69.05 -22.09 -42.05
CA SER A 13 69.78 -21.10 -42.86
C SER A 13 68.86 -20.10 -43.58
N PHE A 14 67.57 -20.42 -43.71
CA PHE A 14 66.57 -19.61 -44.42
C PHE A 14 65.65 -18.84 -43.46
N LEU A 15 65.82 -19.00 -42.14
CA LEU A 15 65.02 -18.32 -41.13
C LEU A 15 65.55 -16.92 -40.83
N ASP A 16 64.64 -16.01 -40.53
CA ASP A 16 64.98 -14.67 -40.06
C ASP A 16 65.86 -14.72 -38.80
N THR A 17 66.81 -13.79 -38.71
CA THR A 17 67.78 -13.71 -37.61
C THR A 17 67.09 -13.57 -36.24
N SER A 18 65.90 -12.95 -36.21
CA SER A 18 65.09 -12.76 -35.01
C SER A 18 64.61 -14.09 -34.41
N VAL A 19 64.11 -15.02 -35.23
CA VAL A 19 63.61 -16.35 -34.83
C VAL A 19 64.76 -17.24 -34.38
N LYS A 20 65.86 -17.22 -35.14
CA LYS A 20 67.07 -17.97 -34.81
C LYS A 20 67.64 -17.55 -33.46
N ARG A 21 67.61 -16.23 -33.17
CA ARG A 21 68.02 -15.68 -31.87
C ARG A 21 67.12 -16.19 -30.73
N THR A 22 65.81 -16.18 -30.90
CA THR A 22 64.85 -16.66 -29.88
C THR A 22 65.11 -18.13 -29.50
N ILE A 23 65.27 -19.00 -30.49
CA ILE A 23 65.50 -20.45 -30.25
C ILE A 23 66.89 -20.71 -29.65
N ASN A 24 67.92 -19.97 -30.08
CA ASN A 24 69.26 -20.08 -29.51
C ASN A 24 69.35 -19.55 -28.07
N GLN A 25 68.63 -18.47 -27.77
CA GLN A 25 68.55 -17.90 -26.44
C GLN A 25 67.76 -18.82 -25.49
N ALA A 26 66.68 -19.43 -25.97
CA ALA A 26 65.97 -20.48 -25.25
C ALA A 26 66.88 -21.69 -24.96
N ALA A 27 67.75 -22.08 -25.91
CA ALA A 27 68.71 -23.16 -25.71
C ALA A 27 69.79 -22.87 -24.66
N SER A 28 70.00 -21.59 -24.34
CA SER A 28 70.95 -21.14 -23.31
C SER A 28 70.28 -20.84 -21.96
N ASN A 29 68.95 -21.02 -21.86
CA ASN A 29 68.19 -20.74 -20.65
C ASN A 29 68.32 -21.92 -19.66
N PRO A 30 68.86 -21.72 -18.45
CA PRO A 30 69.02 -22.79 -17.46
C PRO A 30 67.69 -23.37 -16.95
N GLY A 31 66.56 -22.70 -17.20
CA GLY A 31 65.22 -23.19 -16.85
C GLY A 31 64.58 -24.15 -17.87
N LEU A 32 65.24 -24.42 -19.00
CA LEU A 32 64.70 -25.26 -20.07
C LEU A 32 65.56 -26.51 -20.29
N GLU A 33 64.88 -27.62 -20.59
CA GLU A 33 65.51 -28.89 -20.94
C GLU A 33 65.79 -28.99 -22.44
N SER A 34 66.69 -29.90 -22.84
CA SER A 34 67.00 -30.11 -24.26
C SER A 34 65.79 -30.54 -25.10
N PHE A 35 64.83 -31.22 -24.48
CA PHE A 35 63.59 -31.64 -25.13
C PHE A 35 62.65 -30.45 -25.40
N ASP A 36 62.59 -29.46 -24.50
CA ASP A 36 61.78 -28.25 -24.64
C ASP A 36 62.15 -27.48 -25.92
N ILE A 37 63.43 -27.41 -26.25
CA ILE A 37 63.94 -26.78 -27.47
C ILE A 37 63.44 -27.53 -28.72
N GLY A 38 63.40 -28.87 -28.65
CA GLY A 38 62.85 -29.71 -29.72
C GLY A 38 61.37 -29.42 -29.94
N LEU A 39 60.61 -29.31 -28.86
CA LEU A 39 59.18 -29.00 -28.92
C LEU A 39 58.91 -27.58 -29.42
N LEU A 40 59.73 -26.60 -28.99
CA LEU A 40 59.66 -25.22 -29.46
C LEU A 40 59.91 -25.14 -30.98
N ARG A 41 60.84 -25.94 -31.51
CA ARG A 41 61.09 -26.05 -32.97
C ARG A 41 59.90 -26.67 -33.70
N ILE A 42 59.21 -27.65 -33.11
CA ILE A 42 57.98 -28.22 -33.70
C ILE A 42 56.90 -27.16 -33.78
N LEU A 43 56.64 -26.46 -32.67
CA LEU A 43 55.64 -25.38 -32.62
C LEU A 43 55.93 -24.26 -33.62
N PHE A 44 57.22 -23.95 -33.85
CA PHE A 44 57.62 -23.03 -34.89
C PHE A 44 57.30 -23.56 -36.30
N LEU A 45 57.65 -24.83 -36.59
CA LEU A 45 57.43 -25.45 -37.91
C LEU A 45 55.95 -25.53 -38.30
N ILE A 46 55.07 -25.80 -37.32
CA ILE A 46 53.62 -25.93 -37.58
C ILE A 46 52.88 -24.59 -37.51
N ARG A 47 53.54 -23.49 -37.10
CA ARG A 47 52.88 -22.19 -36.87
C ARG A 47 52.12 -21.67 -38.09
N TYR A 48 52.62 -21.90 -39.30
CA TYR A 48 51.99 -21.45 -40.54
C TYR A 48 51.24 -22.57 -41.29
N VAL A 49 51.02 -23.71 -40.63
CA VAL A 49 50.32 -24.87 -41.21
C VAL A 49 48.93 -24.96 -40.57
N GLU A 50 47.92 -24.43 -41.27
CA GLU A 50 46.54 -24.35 -40.75
C GLU A 50 45.92 -25.73 -40.44
N GLU A 51 46.42 -26.79 -41.09
CA GLU A 51 45.90 -28.15 -40.97
C GLU A 51 46.37 -28.86 -39.68
N ILE A 52 47.45 -28.38 -39.05
CA ILE A 52 48.09 -29.03 -37.89
C ILE A 52 47.94 -28.15 -36.66
N LYS A 53 47.04 -28.54 -35.75
CA LYS A 53 46.86 -27.88 -34.46
C LYS A 53 47.97 -28.24 -33.47
N GLY A 54 48.45 -27.27 -32.71
CA GLY A 54 49.48 -27.43 -31.67
C GLY A 54 48.98 -28.05 -30.36
N ASN A 55 48.08 -29.03 -30.40
CA ASN A 55 47.60 -29.71 -29.20
C ASN A 55 48.53 -30.86 -28.77
N VAL A 56 48.42 -31.30 -27.51
CA VAL A 56 49.31 -32.33 -26.92
C VAL A 56 49.28 -33.63 -27.74
N SER A 57 48.14 -34.04 -28.28
CA SER A 57 48.00 -35.28 -29.08
C SER A 57 48.80 -35.21 -30.39
N ASN A 58 48.68 -34.09 -31.10
CA ASN A 58 49.41 -33.83 -32.34
C ASN A 58 50.91 -33.67 -32.06
N LEU A 59 51.28 -32.93 -31.02
CA LEU A 59 52.67 -32.76 -30.62
C LEU A 59 53.32 -34.10 -30.23
N THR A 60 52.58 -34.99 -29.57
CA THR A 60 53.02 -36.35 -29.26
C THR A 60 53.31 -37.11 -30.55
N THR A 61 52.39 -37.07 -31.52
CA THR A 61 52.53 -37.73 -32.82
C THR A 61 53.73 -37.20 -33.61
N LEU A 62 53.96 -35.89 -33.60
CA LEU A 62 55.07 -35.23 -34.29
C LEU A 62 56.44 -35.45 -33.62
N SER A 63 56.45 -35.89 -32.36
CA SER A 63 57.67 -36.08 -31.55
C SER A 63 58.13 -37.55 -31.46
N ILE A 64 57.39 -38.50 -32.06
CA ILE A 64 57.71 -39.94 -31.97
C ILE A 64 59.02 -40.28 -32.71
N THR A 65 59.97 -40.85 -31.98
CA THR A 65 61.26 -41.34 -32.49
C THR A 65 61.23 -42.84 -32.86
N GLN A 66 60.58 -43.68 -32.05
CA GLN A 66 60.60 -45.14 -32.15
C GLN A 66 59.18 -45.73 -32.23
N ILE A 67 59.05 -46.92 -32.84
CA ILE A 67 57.75 -47.58 -33.02
C ILE A 67 57.19 -48.07 -31.66
N ASP A 68 58.07 -48.53 -30.76
CA ASP A 68 57.73 -49.03 -29.43
C ASP A 68 57.77 -47.93 -28.34
N ALA A 69 57.75 -46.65 -28.73
CA ALA A 69 57.81 -45.55 -27.77
C ALA A 69 56.56 -45.50 -26.88
N ASP A 70 56.77 -45.36 -25.56
CA ASP A 70 55.68 -45.17 -24.60
C ASP A 70 55.00 -43.81 -24.83
N ARG A 71 53.83 -43.87 -25.48
CA ARG A 71 53.02 -42.68 -25.79
C ARG A 71 52.53 -41.96 -24.54
N LEU A 72 52.32 -42.66 -23.43
CA LEU A 72 51.79 -42.08 -22.21
C LEU A 72 52.89 -41.29 -21.48
N ALA A 73 54.09 -41.86 -21.38
CA ALA A 73 55.26 -41.18 -20.85
C ALA A 73 55.65 -39.94 -21.71
N LEU A 74 55.61 -40.07 -23.05
CA LEU A 74 55.89 -38.94 -23.95
C LEU A 74 54.86 -37.82 -23.81
N LYS A 75 53.59 -38.16 -23.60
CA LYS A 75 52.52 -37.19 -23.38
C LYS A 75 52.78 -36.36 -22.11
N GLN A 76 53.11 -37.02 -21.01
CA GLN A 76 53.45 -36.34 -19.74
C GLN A 76 54.68 -35.44 -19.90
N GLN A 77 55.73 -35.93 -20.58
CA GLN A 77 56.92 -35.14 -20.84
C GLN A 77 56.62 -33.89 -21.68
N ILE A 78 55.74 -33.99 -22.67
CA ILE A 78 55.30 -32.85 -23.49
C ILE A 78 54.51 -31.84 -22.64
N GLU A 79 53.59 -32.31 -21.78
CA GLU A 79 52.82 -31.42 -20.89
C GLU A 79 53.74 -30.62 -19.94
N GLU A 80 54.72 -31.27 -19.32
CA GLU A 80 55.73 -30.60 -18.48
C GLU A 80 56.59 -29.59 -19.26
N SER A 81 56.96 -29.94 -20.49
CA SER A 81 57.74 -29.06 -21.37
C SER A 81 56.95 -27.83 -21.79
N LEU A 82 55.66 -27.99 -22.12
CA LEU A 82 54.77 -26.88 -22.46
C LEU A 82 54.61 -25.92 -21.27
N LEU A 83 54.46 -26.45 -20.05
CA LEU A 83 54.41 -25.62 -18.84
C LEU A 83 55.68 -24.77 -18.65
N ARG A 84 56.87 -25.37 -18.86
CA ARG A 84 58.15 -24.62 -18.78
C ARG A 84 58.25 -23.56 -19.87
N LEU A 85 57.90 -23.90 -21.11
CA LEU A 85 57.92 -22.96 -22.25
C LEU A 85 56.93 -21.79 -22.08
N GLU A 86 55.75 -22.05 -21.51
CA GLU A 86 54.72 -21.04 -21.24
C GLU A 86 55.16 -20.10 -20.10
N ARG A 87 55.81 -20.65 -19.06
CA ARG A 87 56.40 -19.87 -17.96
C ARG A 87 57.42 -18.86 -18.47
N GLU A 88 58.32 -19.29 -19.36
CA GLU A 88 59.32 -18.44 -20.01
C GLU A 88 58.73 -17.53 -21.10
N THR A 89 57.41 -17.60 -21.36
CA THR A 89 56.70 -16.77 -22.35
C THR A 89 57.20 -17.00 -23.79
N LEU A 90 57.69 -18.20 -24.10
CA LEU A 90 58.12 -18.57 -25.46
C LEU A 90 56.96 -19.10 -26.33
N ILE A 91 55.90 -19.57 -25.66
CA ILE A 91 54.67 -20.06 -26.28
C ILE A 91 53.46 -19.40 -25.63
N SER A 92 52.33 -19.37 -26.34
CA SER A 92 51.02 -19.00 -25.81
C SER A 92 50.05 -20.17 -25.93
N ARG A 93 49.10 -20.24 -25.00
CA ARG A 93 48.05 -21.24 -24.95
C ARG A 93 46.69 -20.59 -25.20
N ASN A 94 45.89 -21.19 -26.07
CA ASN A 94 44.48 -20.84 -26.24
C ASN A 94 43.63 -22.12 -26.24
N GLY A 95 42.95 -22.40 -25.13
CA GLY A 95 42.25 -23.66 -24.93
C GLY A 95 43.23 -24.83 -24.85
N GLU A 96 43.14 -25.76 -25.80
CA GLU A 96 44.00 -26.95 -25.90
C GLU A 96 45.17 -26.78 -26.90
N ASP A 97 45.20 -25.66 -27.62
CA ASP A 97 46.18 -25.40 -28.68
C ASP A 97 47.31 -24.49 -28.17
N TYR A 98 48.55 -24.86 -28.50
CA TYR A 98 49.76 -24.12 -28.15
C TYR A 98 50.42 -23.52 -29.41
N PHE A 99 50.94 -22.31 -29.29
CA PHE A 99 51.52 -21.54 -30.39
C PHE A 99 52.89 -20.99 -30.02
N PHE A 100 53.87 -21.11 -30.92
CA PHE A 100 55.17 -20.43 -30.79
C PHE A 100 54.99 -18.91 -30.81
N LEU A 101 55.75 -18.13 -30.03
CA LEU A 101 55.66 -16.66 -30.02
C LEU A 101 56.87 -15.97 -30.67
N THR A 102 56.61 -14.98 -31.52
CA THR A 102 57.66 -14.10 -32.06
C THR A 102 58.16 -13.11 -31.00
N ASN A 103 59.34 -12.50 -31.17
CA ASN A 103 59.90 -11.56 -30.18
C ASN A 103 58.91 -10.43 -29.82
N GLU A 104 58.23 -9.86 -30.81
CA GLU A 104 57.22 -8.82 -30.61
C GLU A 104 56.02 -9.32 -29.81
N GLU A 105 55.56 -10.54 -30.08
CA GLU A 105 54.47 -11.18 -29.31
C GLU A 105 54.90 -11.54 -27.89
N GLN A 106 56.15 -11.95 -27.69
CA GLN A 106 56.71 -12.23 -26.37
C GLN A 106 56.79 -10.96 -25.52
N ASP A 107 57.22 -9.85 -26.12
CA ASP A 107 57.29 -8.56 -25.43
C ASP A 107 55.89 -8.08 -25.02
N ILE A 108 54.91 -8.16 -25.93
CA ILE A 108 53.51 -7.86 -25.62
C ILE A 108 52.96 -8.78 -24.51
N ASN A 109 53.25 -10.08 -24.55
CA ASN A 109 52.79 -11.01 -23.51
C ASN A 109 53.44 -10.74 -22.14
N LYS A 110 54.70 -10.31 -22.11
CA LYS A 110 55.35 -9.87 -20.87
C LYS A 110 54.70 -8.59 -20.34
N GLU A 111 54.39 -7.63 -21.21
CA GLU A 111 53.65 -6.43 -20.82
C GLU A 111 52.26 -6.77 -20.27
N ILE A 112 51.50 -7.67 -20.92
CA ILE A 112 50.21 -8.17 -20.43
C ILE A 112 50.36 -8.85 -19.06
N LYS A 113 51.36 -9.73 -18.88
CA LYS A 113 51.62 -10.40 -17.58
C LYS A 113 51.95 -9.41 -16.46
N ALA A 114 52.59 -8.28 -16.78
CA ALA A 114 52.94 -7.23 -15.82
C ALA A 114 51.75 -6.32 -15.45
N VAL A 115 50.59 -6.44 -16.10
CA VAL A 115 49.40 -5.67 -15.73
C VAL A 115 48.86 -6.13 -14.38
N GLU A 116 48.74 -5.17 -13.45
CA GLU A 116 48.13 -5.38 -12.15
C GLU A 116 46.60 -5.31 -12.22
N ILE A 117 45.95 -6.25 -11.55
CA ILE A 117 44.49 -6.33 -11.38
C ILE A 117 44.19 -6.27 -9.89
N SER A 118 43.15 -5.52 -9.53
CA SER A 118 42.63 -5.48 -8.16
C SER A 118 41.54 -6.53 -7.94
N SER A 119 41.36 -7.02 -6.70
CA SER A 119 40.28 -7.95 -6.35
C SER A 119 38.89 -7.40 -6.64
N THR A 120 38.69 -6.08 -6.51
CA THR A 120 37.43 -5.42 -6.88
C THR A 120 37.14 -5.47 -8.38
N GLU A 121 38.17 -5.37 -9.23
CA GLU A 121 38.02 -5.56 -10.68
C GLU A 121 37.62 -7.01 -11.00
N GLU A 122 38.20 -7.99 -10.31
CA GLU A 122 37.84 -9.42 -10.45
C GLU A 122 36.37 -9.69 -10.05
N ALA A 123 35.95 -9.21 -8.88
CA ALA A 123 34.58 -9.40 -8.38
C ALA A 123 33.53 -8.74 -9.29
N LYS A 124 33.85 -7.55 -9.84
CA LYS A 124 32.96 -6.83 -10.75
C LYS A 124 32.81 -7.57 -12.07
N GLU A 125 33.91 -8.03 -12.66
CA GLU A 125 33.89 -8.77 -13.93
C GLU A 125 33.15 -10.10 -13.79
N MET A 126 33.38 -10.83 -12.69
CA MET A 126 32.60 -12.03 -12.38
C MET A 126 31.10 -11.72 -12.25
N GLY A 127 30.76 -10.60 -11.60
CA GLY A 127 29.39 -10.14 -11.53
C GLY A 127 28.77 -9.86 -12.89
N GLU A 128 29.52 -9.23 -13.81
CA GLU A 128 29.06 -8.97 -15.18
C GLU A 128 28.87 -10.27 -15.97
N LEU A 129 29.83 -11.21 -15.93
CA LEU A 129 29.71 -12.55 -16.55
C LEU A 129 28.47 -13.32 -16.04
N ILE A 130 28.20 -13.28 -14.73
CA ILE A 130 27.08 -14.03 -14.15
C ILE A 130 25.73 -13.35 -14.44
N TYR A 131 25.62 -12.05 -14.15
CA TYR A 131 24.33 -11.37 -14.21
C TYR A 131 23.96 -10.86 -15.61
N GLU A 132 24.94 -10.41 -16.39
CA GLU A 132 24.70 -9.86 -17.73
C GLU A 132 24.77 -10.95 -18.80
N ASP A 133 25.78 -11.82 -18.80
CA ASP A 133 25.90 -12.84 -19.84
C ASP A 133 25.04 -14.08 -19.57
N LEU A 134 25.24 -14.74 -18.42
CA LEU A 134 24.51 -15.99 -18.11
C LEU A 134 23.02 -15.74 -17.84
N LEU A 135 22.72 -14.70 -17.04
CA LEU A 135 21.34 -14.35 -16.67
C LEU A 135 20.70 -13.32 -17.62
N LYS A 136 21.40 -12.88 -18.68
CA LYS A 136 20.89 -11.96 -19.72
C LYS A 136 20.32 -10.65 -19.15
N GLY A 137 20.94 -10.11 -18.10
CA GLY A 137 20.53 -8.87 -17.45
C GLY A 137 19.20 -8.99 -16.68
N GLN A 138 18.80 -10.20 -16.27
CA GLN A 138 17.60 -10.39 -15.46
C GLN A 138 17.72 -9.62 -14.12
N THR A 139 16.80 -8.70 -13.90
CA THR A 139 16.70 -7.88 -12.67
C THR A 139 15.38 -8.09 -11.92
N LYS A 140 14.43 -8.76 -12.58
CA LYS A 140 13.09 -9.02 -12.06
C LYS A 140 12.77 -10.50 -12.13
N PHE A 141 12.00 -10.96 -11.16
CA PHE A 141 11.46 -12.30 -11.10
C PHE A 141 9.94 -12.25 -11.04
N ARG A 142 9.28 -12.87 -12.03
CA ARG A 142 7.82 -12.94 -12.08
C ARG A 142 7.32 -14.14 -11.31
N TYR A 143 6.63 -13.90 -10.20
CA TYR A 143 5.99 -14.96 -9.42
C TYR A 143 4.68 -15.39 -10.09
N LEU A 144 4.64 -16.61 -10.62
CA LEU A 144 3.53 -17.07 -11.46
C LEU A 144 2.17 -17.14 -10.73
N LYS A 145 2.16 -17.34 -9.40
CA LYS A 145 0.88 -17.49 -8.67
C LYS A 145 0.08 -16.19 -8.61
N ASN A 146 0.75 -15.04 -8.45
CA ASN A 146 0.12 -13.71 -8.37
C ASN A 146 0.49 -12.77 -9.52
N SER A 147 1.30 -13.24 -10.49
CA SER A 147 1.82 -12.43 -11.60
C SER A 147 2.56 -11.15 -11.20
N LYS A 148 3.04 -11.03 -9.95
CA LYS A 148 3.87 -9.91 -9.49
C LYS A 148 5.31 -10.09 -9.96
N ASP A 149 5.89 -8.99 -10.42
CA ASP A 149 7.31 -8.90 -10.71
C ASP A 149 8.04 -8.38 -9.46
N PHE A 150 8.91 -9.20 -8.88
CA PHE A 150 9.76 -8.84 -7.75
C PHE A 150 11.13 -8.38 -8.25
N ASN A 151 11.60 -7.21 -7.81
CA ASN A 151 12.95 -6.75 -8.09
C ASN A 151 13.94 -7.39 -7.10
N PHE A 152 15.10 -7.84 -7.57
CA PHE A 152 16.12 -8.42 -6.71
C PHE A 152 17.48 -7.72 -6.83
N ALA A 153 18.15 -7.58 -5.68
CA ALA A 153 19.51 -7.09 -5.60
C ALA A 153 20.47 -8.15 -6.14
N ARG A 154 21.51 -7.70 -6.85
CA ARG A 154 22.54 -8.55 -7.45
C ARG A 154 23.84 -8.27 -6.72
N LEU A 155 24.38 -9.26 -6.02
CA LEU A 155 25.63 -9.16 -5.28
C LEU A 155 26.60 -10.24 -5.77
N CYS A 156 27.85 -9.86 -6.02
CA CYS A 156 28.94 -10.78 -6.31
C CYS A 156 30.08 -10.50 -5.32
N ASP A 157 30.45 -11.47 -4.49
CA ASP A 157 31.50 -11.33 -3.47
C ASP A 157 31.29 -10.09 -2.58
N ALA A 158 30.06 -9.89 -2.11
CA ALA A 158 29.59 -8.72 -1.34
C ALA A 158 29.59 -7.36 -2.10
N HIS A 159 29.93 -7.34 -3.39
CA HIS A 159 29.88 -6.14 -4.22
C HIS A 159 28.56 -6.06 -5.01
N PRO A 160 27.84 -4.92 -4.96
CA PRO A 160 26.61 -4.75 -5.71
C PRO A 160 26.86 -4.56 -7.22
N ILE A 161 26.09 -5.29 -8.04
CA ILE A 161 26.17 -5.26 -9.50
C ILE A 161 24.96 -4.52 -10.09
N GLY A 162 25.22 -3.35 -10.67
CA GLY A 162 24.21 -2.47 -11.28
C GLY A 162 23.71 -1.35 -10.37
N ASN A 163 22.61 -0.71 -10.77
CA ASN A 163 22.07 0.45 -10.07
C ASN A 163 21.28 0.05 -8.83
N LYS A 164 21.51 0.71 -7.69
CA LYS A 164 20.71 0.54 -6.47
C LYS A 164 19.24 0.88 -6.74
N LEU A 165 18.41 -0.15 -6.89
CA LEU A 165 16.95 -0.05 -6.86
C LEU A 165 16.46 -0.39 -5.44
N ASP A 166 15.22 -0.04 -5.12
CA ASP A 166 14.56 -0.52 -3.90
C ASP A 166 14.24 -2.01 -4.14
N TYR A 167 15.11 -2.89 -3.64
CA TYR A 167 15.04 -4.32 -3.91
C TYR A 167 14.21 -5.04 -2.84
N GLU A 168 13.34 -5.95 -3.29
CA GLU A 168 12.50 -6.76 -2.39
C GLU A 168 13.15 -8.10 -2.06
N LEU A 169 14.05 -8.58 -2.94
CA LEU A 169 14.76 -9.84 -2.83
C LEU A 169 16.27 -9.59 -2.96
N ILE A 170 17.10 -10.53 -2.52
CA ILE A 170 18.56 -10.42 -2.61
C ILE A 170 19.11 -11.73 -3.17
N VAL A 171 19.96 -11.62 -4.18
CA VAL A 171 20.72 -12.74 -4.76
C VAL A 171 22.19 -12.41 -4.59
N SER A 172 22.90 -13.22 -3.82
CA SER A 172 24.33 -13.13 -3.62
C SER A 172 25.02 -14.32 -4.23
N VAL A 173 26.08 -14.05 -4.99
CA VAL A 173 26.97 -15.06 -5.55
C VAL A 173 28.32 -14.92 -4.88
N ILE A 174 28.83 -16.03 -4.36
CA ILE A 174 30.12 -16.15 -3.69
C ILE A 174 31.01 -17.01 -4.58
N THR A 175 32.03 -16.38 -5.16
CA THR A 175 32.99 -17.00 -6.06
C THR A 175 34.23 -17.48 -5.28
N PRO A 176 35.00 -18.43 -5.81
CA PRO A 176 36.27 -18.85 -5.19
C PRO A 176 37.34 -17.75 -5.13
N LEU A 177 37.07 -16.58 -5.71
CA LEU A 177 37.97 -15.43 -5.72
C LEU A 177 37.75 -14.50 -4.53
N ALA A 178 36.66 -14.69 -3.76
CA ALA A 178 36.43 -13.92 -2.55
C ALA A 178 37.55 -14.17 -1.51
N ASP A 179 38.06 -13.10 -0.91
CA ASP A 179 39.13 -13.16 0.10
C ASP A 179 38.78 -14.09 1.27
N ASP A 180 37.49 -14.15 1.64
CA ASP A 180 36.97 -14.95 2.73
C ASP A 180 36.22 -16.21 2.26
N TYR A 181 36.42 -16.66 1.01
CA TYR A 181 35.73 -17.82 0.42
C TYR A 181 35.75 -19.08 1.32
N GLN A 182 36.89 -19.40 1.94
CA GLN A 182 37.01 -20.56 2.84
C GLN A 182 36.13 -20.48 4.09
N SER A 183 35.78 -19.28 4.52
CA SER A 183 34.94 -19.06 5.69
C SER A 183 33.44 -19.22 5.40
N TYR A 184 33.04 -19.34 4.12
CA TYR A 184 31.68 -19.67 3.70
C TYR A 184 31.43 -21.18 3.82
N ASP A 185 31.47 -21.70 5.05
CA ASP A 185 30.99 -23.05 5.34
C ASP A 185 29.44 -23.12 5.24
N PRO A 186 28.85 -24.33 5.13
CA PRO A 186 27.41 -24.48 5.02
C PRO A 186 26.62 -23.80 6.16
N SER A 187 27.17 -23.77 7.38
CA SER A 187 26.52 -23.16 8.55
C SER A 187 26.46 -21.64 8.44
N ARG A 188 27.56 -21.00 8.02
CA ARG A 188 27.60 -19.56 7.73
C ARG A 188 26.65 -19.21 6.60
N CYS A 189 26.65 -19.97 5.50
CA CYS A 189 25.75 -19.74 4.36
C CYS A 189 24.28 -19.86 4.77
N ILE A 190 23.92 -20.88 5.55
CA ILE A 190 22.58 -21.08 6.09
C ILE A 190 22.17 -19.88 6.96
N MET A 191 23.02 -19.50 7.92
CA MET A 191 22.74 -18.36 8.80
C MET A 191 22.58 -17.07 8.00
N GLN A 192 23.50 -16.79 7.09
CA GLN A 192 23.48 -15.60 6.24
C GLN A 192 22.22 -15.58 5.36
N SER A 193 21.79 -16.72 4.81
CA SER A 193 20.59 -16.81 3.96
C SER A 193 19.27 -16.44 4.67
N THR A 194 19.26 -16.39 6.01
CA THR A 194 18.10 -15.92 6.81
C THR A 194 18.16 -14.44 7.19
N GLN A 195 19.31 -13.79 7.01
CA GLN A 195 19.49 -12.36 7.28
C GLN A 195 18.69 -11.50 6.27
N GLU A 196 18.42 -10.25 6.65
CA GLU A 196 17.72 -9.26 5.81
C GLU A 196 16.35 -9.72 5.28
N ASN A 197 15.63 -10.53 6.08
CA ASN A 197 14.35 -11.15 5.73
C ASN A 197 14.43 -12.20 4.61
N GLY A 198 15.60 -12.81 4.41
CA GLY A 198 15.83 -13.90 3.48
C GLY A 198 16.56 -13.45 2.21
N GLN A 199 17.62 -14.18 1.86
CA GLN A 199 18.41 -14.00 0.64
C GLN A 199 18.77 -15.35 -0.01
N VAL A 200 18.99 -15.32 -1.32
CA VAL A 200 19.54 -16.45 -2.08
C VAL A 200 21.05 -16.32 -2.11
N ILE A 201 21.77 -17.37 -1.74
CA ILE A 201 23.24 -17.44 -1.80
C ILE A 201 23.64 -18.59 -2.71
N PHE A 202 24.35 -18.28 -3.78
CA PHE A 202 25.05 -19.27 -4.61
C PHE A 202 26.51 -19.30 -4.22
N LYS A 203 27.00 -20.44 -3.76
CA LYS A 203 28.42 -20.68 -3.54
C LYS A 203 28.95 -21.51 -4.71
N LEU A 204 29.80 -20.92 -5.53
CA LEU A 204 30.42 -21.61 -6.66
C LEU A 204 31.41 -22.66 -6.13
N THR A 205 31.65 -23.72 -6.91
CA THR A 205 32.71 -24.69 -6.59
C THR A 205 34.09 -24.04 -6.69
N ASP A 206 35.03 -24.52 -5.87
CA ASP A 206 36.42 -24.10 -5.94
C ASP A 206 37.08 -24.68 -7.20
N ASP A 207 37.38 -23.81 -8.17
CA ASP A 207 38.12 -24.16 -9.38
C ASP A 207 39.28 -23.17 -9.58
N ALA A 208 40.50 -23.68 -9.42
CA ALA A 208 41.73 -22.91 -9.59
C ALA A 208 41.90 -22.38 -11.03
N LEU A 209 41.34 -23.07 -12.04
CA LEU A 209 41.41 -22.66 -13.44
C LEU A 209 40.60 -21.39 -13.70
N LEU A 210 39.44 -21.26 -13.04
CA LEU A 210 38.55 -20.11 -13.20
C LEU A 210 39.28 -18.80 -12.87
N GLY A 211 39.96 -18.75 -11.73
CA GLY A 211 40.70 -17.57 -11.30
C GLY A 211 41.90 -17.23 -12.20
N GLN A 212 42.59 -18.25 -12.72
CA GLN A 212 43.71 -18.03 -13.63
C GLN A 212 43.25 -17.48 -14.99
N GLU A 213 42.20 -18.07 -15.58
CA GLU A 213 41.64 -17.61 -16.86
C GLU A 213 41.02 -16.21 -16.72
N LEU A 214 40.29 -15.91 -15.62
CA LEU A 214 39.73 -14.58 -15.38
C LEU A 214 40.81 -13.50 -15.28
N ARG A 215 41.86 -13.74 -14.48
CA ARG A 215 42.98 -12.81 -14.38
C ARG A 215 43.65 -12.59 -15.72
N THR A 216 43.84 -13.65 -16.50
CA THR A 216 44.44 -13.54 -17.84
C THR A 216 43.55 -12.73 -18.79
N TYR A 217 42.24 -12.92 -18.71
CA TYR A 217 41.25 -12.15 -19.47
C TYR A 217 41.32 -10.66 -19.14
N LEU A 218 41.24 -10.31 -17.85
CA LEU A 218 41.26 -8.93 -17.36
C LEU A 218 42.58 -8.22 -17.69
N ARG A 219 43.73 -8.90 -17.56
CA ARG A 219 45.04 -8.34 -17.91
C ARG A 219 45.10 -7.98 -19.39
N THR A 220 44.62 -8.90 -20.22
CA THR A 220 44.62 -8.74 -21.68
C THR A 220 43.70 -7.60 -22.09
N GLU A 221 42.49 -7.53 -21.55
CA GLU A 221 41.54 -6.47 -21.86
C GLU A 221 42.04 -5.08 -21.41
N LYS A 222 42.54 -4.98 -20.18
CA LYS A 222 43.11 -3.74 -19.64
C LYS A 222 44.31 -3.27 -20.46
N TYR A 223 45.18 -4.19 -20.87
CA TYR A 223 46.29 -3.90 -21.78
C TYR A 223 45.82 -3.37 -23.14
N ILE A 224 44.88 -4.08 -23.79
CA ILE A 224 44.32 -3.67 -25.08
C ILE A 224 43.72 -2.27 -24.97
N ARG A 225 42.92 -2.00 -23.93
CA ARG A 225 42.30 -0.69 -23.71
C ARG A 225 43.32 0.44 -23.55
N LEU A 226 44.44 0.19 -22.88
CA LEU A 226 45.48 1.19 -22.64
C LEU A 226 46.38 1.45 -23.86
N LYS A 227 46.64 0.42 -24.68
CA LYS A 227 47.60 0.50 -25.79
C LYS A 227 46.95 0.75 -27.15
N ASN A 228 45.63 0.69 -27.27
CA ASN A 228 44.93 0.92 -28.54
C ASN A 228 45.04 2.40 -28.99
N SER A 229 46.15 2.75 -29.64
CA SER A 229 46.44 4.07 -30.22
C SER A 229 46.69 3.96 -31.72
N ASP A 230 46.21 4.94 -32.48
CA ASP A 230 46.37 4.98 -33.94
C ASP A 230 47.83 5.11 -34.41
N SER A 231 48.74 5.51 -33.52
CA SER A 231 50.17 5.70 -33.81
C SER A 231 51.00 4.42 -33.81
N LEU A 232 50.42 3.27 -33.44
CA LEU A 232 51.17 2.01 -33.34
C LEU A 232 51.57 1.42 -34.70
N PRO A 233 52.72 0.71 -34.78
CA PRO A 233 53.12 -0.05 -35.96
C PRO A 233 52.05 -1.06 -36.40
N HIS A 234 51.92 -1.30 -37.71
CA HIS A 234 50.92 -2.23 -38.27
C HIS A 234 51.06 -3.66 -37.72
N THR A 235 52.29 -4.12 -37.49
CA THR A 235 52.58 -5.44 -36.89
C THR A 235 52.05 -5.53 -35.45
N THR A 236 52.32 -4.52 -34.63
CA THR A 236 51.81 -4.41 -33.26
C THR A 236 50.28 -4.34 -33.23
N LYS A 237 49.66 -3.57 -34.14
CA LYS A 237 48.19 -3.51 -34.25
C LYS A 237 47.58 -4.87 -34.56
N ARG A 238 48.18 -5.63 -35.48
CA ARG A 238 47.74 -6.98 -35.81
C ARG A 238 47.85 -7.92 -34.59
N ILE A 239 48.97 -7.89 -33.86
CA ILE A 239 49.13 -8.71 -32.65
C ILE A 239 48.09 -8.34 -31.57
N ILE A 240 47.80 -7.05 -31.39
CA ILE A 240 46.75 -6.60 -30.45
C ILE A 240 45.37 -7.11 -30.88
N GLN A 241 45.08 -7.11 -32.19
CA GLN A 241 43.83 -7.66 -32.73
C GLN A 241 43.73 -9.17 -32.50
N ASP A 242 44.79 -9.92 -32.80
CA ASP A 242 44.86 -11.36 -32.56
C ASP A 242 44.64 -11.68 -31.07
N ARG A 243 45.27 -10.91 -30.17
CA ARG A 243 45.04 -11.00 -28.72
C ARG A 243 43.63 -10.65 -28.31
N ALA A 244 42.99 -9.67 -28.97
CA ALA A 244 41.60 -9.33 -28.71
C ALA A 244 40.66 -10.48 -29.11
N ASP A 245 40.92 -11.14 -30.25
CA ASP A 245 40.13 -12.29 -30.70
C ASP A 245 40.34 -13.53 -29.83
N GLU A 246 41.57 -13.82 -29.41
CA GLU A 246 41.84 -14.82 -28.38
C GLU A 246 41.11 -14.49 -27.07
N ASN A 247 41.07 -13.21 -26.67
CA ASN A 247 40.39 -12.80 -25.45
C ASN A 247 38.86 -12.95 -25.54
N ARG A 248 38.28 -12.74 -26.72
CA ARG A 248 36.85 -13.05 -26.99
C ARG A 248 36.55 -14.54 -26.89
N GLN A 249 37.47 -15.39 -27.37
CA GLN A 249 37.33 -16.84 -27.21
C GLN A 249 37.49 -17.26 -25.74
N ARG A 250 38.44 -16.65 -25.02
CA ARG A 250 38.62 -16.83 -23.57
C ARG A 250 37.37 -16.45 -22.80
N HIS A 251 36.74 -15.33 -23.13
CA HIS A 251 35.48 -14.91 -22.53
C HIS A 251 34.39 -15.98 -22.68
N LYS A 252 34.20 -16.54 -23.89
CA LYS A 252 33.23 -17.64 -24.09
C LYS A 252 33.53 -18.85 -23.22
N ARG A 253 34.81 -19.26 -23.15
CA ARG A 253 35.24 -20.37 -22.27
C ARG A 253 35.01 -20.05 -20.79
N LEU A 254 35.25 -18.81 -20.36
CA LEU A 254 34.95 -18.35 -19.00
C LEU A 254 33.45 -18.43 -18.71
N THR A 255 32.59 -18.00 -19.63
CA THR A 255 31.13 -18.15 -19.50
C THR A 255 30.74 -19.61 -19.27
N ASP A 256 31.29 -20.55 -20.05
CA ASP A 256 31.01 -21.99 -19.91
C ASP A 256 31.53 -22.57 -18.58
N LEU A 257 32.71 -22.11 -18.12
CA LEU A 257 33.29 -22.50 -16.82
C LEU A 257 32.44 -22.00 -15.66
N VAL A 258 32.00 -20.74 -15.70
CA VAL A 258 31.13 -20.15 -14.68
C VAL A 258 29.78 -20.84 -14.66
N GLU A 259 29.19 -21.14 -15.81
CA GLU A 259 27.95 -21.92 -15.91
C GLU A 259 28.11 -23.28 -15.22
N THR A 260 29.21 -23.98 -15.49
CA THR A 260 29.53 -25.27 -14.86
C THR A 260 29.73 -25.14 -13.34
N ALA A 261 30.45 -24.11 -12.90
CA ALA A 261 30.71 -23.85 -11.48
C ALA A 261 29.42 -23.49 -10.72
N ILE A 262 28.49 -22.77 -11.34
CA ILE A 262 27.17 -22.50 -10.75
C ILE A 262 26.31 -23.77 -10.71
N HIS A 263 26.39 -24.64 -11.72
CA HIS A 263 25.65 -25.91 -11.73
C HIS A 263 26.16 -26.90 -10.68
N GLN A 264 27.46 -26.97 -10.46
CA GLN A 264 28.06 -27.84 -9.44
C GLN A 264 28.04 -27.22 -8.04
N GLY A 265 27.94 -25.89 -7.96
CA GLY A 265 27.91 -25.14 -6.72
C GLY A 265 26.67 -25.40 -5.86
N GLU A 266 26.73 -24.93 -4.63
CA GLU A 266 25.68 -25.06 -3.64
C GLU A 266 24.77 -23.81 -3.64
N CYS A 267 23.48 -24.02 -3.38
CA CYS A 267 22.49 -22.94 -3.30
C CYS A 267 21.82 -22.97 -1.93
N TYR A 268 21.79 -21.82 -1.25
CA TYR A 268 21.22 -21.65 0.08
C TYR A 268 20.15 -20.56 0.05
N VAL A 269 18.97 -20.84 0.60
CA VAL A 269 17.84 -19.91 0.62
C VAL A 269 17.09 -20.04 1.94
N CYS A 270 16.85 -18.92 2.64
CA CYS A 270 16.06 -18.86 3.87
C CYS A 270 16.40 -19.93 4.92
N GLY A 271 17.68 -20.26 5.09
CA GLY A 271 18.15 -21.22 6.09
C GLY A 271 18.12 -22.69 5.65
N GLN A 272 17.88 -22.96 4.37
CA GLN A 272 17.94 -24.32 3.81
C GLN A 272 18.86 -24.39 2.59
N THR A 273 19.44 -25.57 2.36
CA THR A 273 20.21 -25.88 1.15
C THR A 273 19.28 -26.45 0.09
N LEU A 274 19.22 -25.81 -1.08
CA LEU A 274 18.46 -26.29 -2.23
C LEU A 274 19.31 -27.27 -3.05
N THR A 275 18.89 -28.53 -3.07
CA THR A 275 19.54 -29.62 -3.83
C THR A 275 18.98 -29.80 -5.24
N ALA A 276 18.00 -28.98 -5.66
CA ALA A 276 17.34 -29.15 -6.94
C ALA A 276 18.32 -28.93 -8.12
N THR A 277 18.55 -29.99 -8.90
CA THR A 277 19.31 -29.93 -10.16
C THR A 277 18.44 -29.36 -11.27
N ALA A 278 18.69 -28.11 -11.65
CA ALA A 278 18.06 -27.48 -12.81
C ALA A 278 18.97 -27.57 -14.05
N THR A 279 18.36 -27.69 -15.23
CA THR A 279 19.07 -27.83 -16.52
C THR A 279 19.77 -26.54 -16.98
N SER A 280 19.34 -25.37 -16.48
CA SER A 280 19.95 -24.08 -16.80
C SER A 280 20.14 -23.24 -15.53
N VAL A 281 21.16 -22.39 -15.52
CA VAL A 281 21.44 -21.45 -14.43
C VAL A 281 20.23 -20.55 -14.14
N LYS A 282 19.55 -20.08 -15.20
CA LYS A 282 18.34 -19.26 -15.07
C LYS A 282 17.22 -20.00 -14.33
N ASN A 283 16.93 -21.25 -14.72
CA ASN A 283 15.89 -22.03 -14.04
C ASN A 283 16.28 -22.32 -12.59
N ARG A 284 17.57 -22.50 -12.30
CA ARG A 284 18.06 -22.65 -10.92
C ARG A 284 17.80 -21.40 -10.10
N LEU A 285 18.07 -20.22 -10.66
CA LEU A 285 17.78 -18.93 -10.04
C LEU A 285 16.27 -18.74 -9.81
N ASP A 286 15.45 -18.98 -10.85
CA ASP A 286 14.00 -18.82 -10.77
C ASP A 286 13.39 -19.74 -9.69
N ASN A 287 13.88 -20.98 -9.55
CA ASN A 287 13.47 -21.89 -8.48
C ASN A 287 13.89 -21.40 -7.09
N ALA A 288 15.12 -20.89 -6.95
CA ALA A 288 15.61 -20.33 -5.70
C ALA A 288 14.82 -19.08 -5.28
N LEU A 289 14.51 -18.20 -6.23
CA LEU A 289 13.69 -17.01 -6.01
C LEU A 289 12.23 -17.38 -5.70
N HIS A 290 11.68 -18.41 -6.35
CA HIS A 290 10.35 -18.93 -6.02
C HIS A 290 10.29 -19.38 -4.56
N TYR A 291 11.26 -20.19 -4.13
CA TYR A 291 11.36 -20.65 -2.76
C TYR A 291 11.57 -19.49 -1.77
N LEU A 292 12.40 -18.50 -2.13
CA LEU A 292 12.59 -17.29 -1.33
C LEU A 292 11.27 -16.54 -1.15
N VAL A 293 10.48 -16.34 -2.20
CA VAL A 293 9.19 -15.64 -2.11
C VAL A 293 8.21 -16.38 -1.21
N GLU A 294 8.12 -17.71 -1.33
CA GLU A 294 7.21 -18.51 -0.50
C GLU A 294 7.56 -18.50 1.00
N ASN A 295 8.86 -18.42 1.32
CA ASN A 295 9.32 -18.49 2.71
C ASN A 295 9.61 -17.12 3.36
N SER A 296 9.85 -16.07 2.57
CA SER A 296 10.09 -14.72 3.11
C SER A 296 8.83 -13.86 3.24
N PHE A 297 7.77 -14.16 2.48
CA PHE A 297 6.50 -13.43 2.55
C PHE A 297 5.44 -14.25 3.29
N SER A 298 5.51 -14.26 4.62
CA SER A 298 4.62 -15.07 5.48
C SER A 298 3.13 -14.74 5.33
N LYS A 299 2.78 -13.54 4.87
CA LYS A 299 1.39 -13.09 4.67
C LYS A 299 0.97 -13.05 3.19
N LEU A 300 1.77 -13.61 2.28
CA LEU A 300 1.43 -13.68 0.86
C LEU A 300 0.17 -14.51 0.61
N SER A 301 0.00 -15.62 1.34
CA SER A 301 -1.14 -16.54 1.22
C SER A 301 -2.48 -15.96 1.66
N LYS A 302 -2.48 -14.84 2.40
CA LYS A 302 -3.71 -14.16 2.85
C LYS A 302 -4.49 -13.51 1.71
N LEU A 303 -3.85 -13.31 0.56
CA LEU A 303 -4.46 -12.74 -0.63
C LEU A 303 -4.54 -13.79 -1.73
N THR A 304 -5.76 -14.09 -2.17
CA THR A 304 -5.98 -14.81 -3.43
C THR A 304 -5.95 -13.79 -4.57
N PRO A 305 -4.99 -13.86 -5.51
CA PRO A 305 -4.81 -12.83 -6.53
C PRO A 305 -5.95 -12.84 -7.54
N PHE A 306 -6.38 -11.65 -7.96
CA PHE A 306 -7.42 -11.50 -8.97
C PHE A 306 -6.85 -11.79 -10.36
N LYS A 307 -7.50 -12.69 -11.11
CA LYS A 307 -7.03 -13.16 -12.44
C LYS A 307 -7.63 -12.38 -13.61
N GLY A 308 -8.51 -11.41 -13.35
CA GLY A 308 -9.18 -10.60 -14.36
C GLY A 308 -8.47 -9.28 -14.66
N ASP A 309 -9.19 -8.38 -15.32
CA ASP A 309 -8.74 -7.01 -15.58
C ASP A 309 -9.08 -6.11 -14.38
N HIS A 310 -8.08 -5.83 -13.53
CA HIS A 310 -8.25 -5.06 -12.29
C HIS A 310 -8.93 -3.71 -12.53
N LEU A 311 -8.60 -3.00 -13.61
CA LEU A 311 -9.16 -1.68 -13.89
C LEU A 311 -10.64 -1.76 -14.24
N LYS A 312 -11.06 -2.77 -15.01
CA LYS A 312 -12.48 -2.98 -15.31
C LYS A 312 -13.29 -3.35 -14.09
N GLU A 313 -12.73 -4.19 -13.22
CA GLU A 313 -13.40 -4.60 -11.98
C GLU A 313 -13.56 -3.41 -11.02
N ILE A 314 -12.48 -2.63 -10.81
CA ILE A 314 -12.54 -1.39 -10.00
C ILE A 314 -13.59 -0.43 -10.58
N GLN A 315 -13.63 -0.27 -11.91
CA GLN A 315 -14.62 0.58 -12.56
C GLN A 315 -16.05 0.07 -12.36
N ALA A 316 -16.26 -1.25 -12.41
CA ALA A 316 -17.57 -1.87 -12.20
C ALA A 316 -18.03 -1.69 -10.74
N LEU A 317 -17.14 -1.93 -9.77
CA LEU A 317 -17.42 -1.75 -8.34
C LEU A 317 -17.75 -0.30 -7.99
N LEU A 318 -17.10 0.68 -8.61
CA LEU A 318 -17.38 2.10 -8.37
C LEU A 318 -18.68 2.58 -9.02
N ARG A 319 -19.18 1.90 -10.06
CA ARG A 319 -20.36 2.31 -10.85
C ARG A 319 -21.67 1.63 -10.43
N SER A 320 -21.61 0.61 -9.58
CA SER A 320 -22.82 -0.07 -9.06
C SER A 320 -23.57 0.83 -8.07
N ASN A 321 -24.42 1.72 -8.60
CA ASN A 321 -25.22 2.66 -7.81
C ASN A 321 -26.49 2.03 -7.16
N ASP A 322 -26.62 2.29 -5.86
CA ASP A 322 -27.76 2.94 -5.17
C ASP A 322 -29.05 2.24 -4.70
N ILE A 323 -29.38 0.96 -4.94
CA ILE A 323 -30.59 0.38 -4.29
C ILE A 323 -30.39 -1.05 -3.74
N ASN A 324 -29.43 -1.80 -4.28
CA ASN A 324 -29.21 -3.22 -3.92
C ASN A 324 -27.85 -3.47 -3.27
N GLN A 325 -27.25 -2.45 -2.62
CA GLN A 325 -25.89 -2.58 -2.08
C GLN A 325 -25.80 -3.71 -1.04
N GLN A 326 -26.78 -3.89 -0.15
CA GLN A 326 -26.79 -5.04 0.76
C GLN A 326 -26.97 -6.37 0.02
N THR A 327 -27.91 -6.48 -0.91
CA THR A 327 -28.20 -7.75 -1.60
C THR A 327 -27.13 -8.18 -2.60
N VAL A 328 -26.33 -7.26 -3.14
CA VAL A 328 -25.20 -7.57 -4.04
C VAL A 328 -23.90 -7.79 -3.25
N LEU A 329 -23.68 -7.06 -2.16
CA LEU A 329 -22.55 -7.31 -1.24
C LEU A 329 -22.71 -8.62 -0.47
N ASP A 330 -23.93 -8.97 -0.05
CA ASP A 330 -24.24 -10.23 0.67
C ASP A 330 -24.13 -11.48 -0.24
N ASN A 331 -24.23 -11.30 -1.56
CA ASN A 331 -24.13 -12.39 -2.55
C ASN A 331 -22.77 -12.42 -3.30
N MET A 332 -21.92 -11.42 -3.11
CA MET A 332 -20.53 -11.48 -3.55
C MET A 332 -19.76 -12.22 -2.46
N PRO A 333 -19.18 -13.42 -2.73
CA PRO A 333 -18.28 -14.03 -1.76
C PRO A 333 -17.20 -13.00 -1.41
N GLU A 334 -17.08 -12.62 -0.13
CA GLU A 334 -16.05 -11.69 0.33
C GLU A 334 -14.72 -12.11 -0.27
N THR A 335 -14.27 -11.36 -1.27
CA THR A 335 -13.08 -11.73 -2.01
C THR A 335 -11.91 -11.36 -1.11
N ASN A 336 -11.27 -12.38 -0.50
CA ASN A 336 -10.16 -12.25 0.45
C ASN A 336 -10.53 -11.61 1.81
N PRO A 337 -11.32 -12.29 2.68
CA PRO A 337 -11.74 -11.74 3.97
C PRO A 337 -10.55 -11.44 4.91
N ASP A 338 -9.54 -12.31 4.94
CA ASP A 338 -8.33 -12.13 5.75
C ASP A 338 -7.52 -10.90 5.32
N ALA A 339 -7.45 -10.64 4.00
CA ALA A 339 -6.73 -9.49 3.46
C ALA A 339 -7.48 -8.18 3.76
N LEU A 340 -8.81 -8.18 3.62
CA LEU A 340 -9.65 -7.05 4.01
C LEU A 340 -9.51 -6.73 5.50
N GLN A 341 -9.50 -7.73 6.36
CA GLN A 341 -9.34 -7.54 7.80
C GLN A 341 -7.98 -6.94 8.18
N GLU A 342 -6.91 -7.33 7.49
CA GLU A 342 -5.57 -6.74 7.68
C GLU A 342 -5.54 -5.26 7.29
N ILE A 343 -6.17 -4.88 6.17
CA ILE A 343 -6.28 -3.48 5.73
C ILE A 343 -7.13 -2.67 6.72
N ARG A 344 -8.29 -3.20 7.13
CA ARG A 344 -9.14 -2.59 8.17
C ARG A 344 -8.36 -2.34 9.46
N SER A 345 -7.67 -3.37 9.98
CA SER A 345 -6.87 -3.27 11.20
C SER A 345 -5.78 -2.20 11.11
N TYR A 346 -5.12 -2.08 9.95
CA TYR A 346 -4.11 -1.05 9.72
C TYR A 346 -4.70 0.37 9.69
N ILE A 347 -5.82 0.55 9.00
CA ILE A 347 -6.54 1.83 8.94
C ILE A 347 -7.00 2.23 10.35
N ASP A 348 -7.49 1.27 11.14
CA ASP A 348 -7.95 1.49 12.51
C ASP A 348 -6.80 1.94 13.42
N LEU A 349 -5.69 1.21 13.44
CA LEU A 349 -4.49 1.56 14.20
C LEU A 349 -3.94 2.94 13.82
N SER A 350 -3.91 3.24 12.52
CA SER A 350 -3.41 4.53 12.01
C SER A 350 -4.35 5.69 12.38
N THR A 351 -5.66 5.44 12.37
CA THR A 351 -6.66 6.42 12.79
C THR A 351 -6.57 6.70 14.30
N HIS A 352 -6.42 5.65 15.13
CA HIS A 352 -6.25 5.81 16.58
C HIS A 352 -4.97 6.57 16.96
N SER A 353 -3.89 6.40 16.19
CA SER A 353 -2.63 7.12 16.38
C SER A 353 -2.60 8.52 15.76
N SER A 354 -3.73 9.00 15.21
CA SER A 354 -3.84 10.28 14.49
C SER A 354 -2.84 10.42 13.34
N HIS A 355 -2.41 9.30 12.76
CA HIS A 355 -1.49 9.28 11.63
C HIS A 355 -2.24 9.53 10.33
N LYS A 356 -1.67 10.37 9.45
CA LYS A 356 -2.25 10.61 8.12
C LYS A 356 -2.02 9.39 7.25
N ILE A 357 -3.09 8.80 6.72
CA ILE A 357 -3.01 7.60 5.88
C ILE A 357 -3.02 8.04 4.42
N ILE A 358 -1.91 7.84 3.70
CA ILE A 358 -1.81 8.12 2.27
C ILE A 358 -2.00 6.81 1.50
N LEU A 359 -2.73 6.87 0.38
CA LEU A 359 -3.02 5.71 -0.46
C LEU A 359 -1.73 5.00 -0.93
N LYS A 360 -0.73 5.78 -1.37
CA LYS A 360 0.59 5.25 -1.75
C LYS A 360 1.28 4.47 -0.62
N ASP A 361 1.16 4.93 0.62
CA ASP A 361 1.82 4.30 1.76
C ASP A 361 1.15 2.97 2.13
N ILE A 362 -0.19 2.89 2.02
CA ILE A 362 -0.93 1.63 2.16
C ILE A 362 -0.42 0.63 1.11
N ILE A 363 -0.45 1.01 -0.17
CA ILE A 363 -0.08 0.12 -1.27
C ILE A 363 1.38 -0.34 -1.11
N GLY A 364 2.31 0.59 -0.87
CA GLY A 364 3.72 0.27 -0.68
C GLY A 364 3.98 -0.60 0.55
N ARG A 365 3.16 -0.52 1.60
CA ARG A 365 3.26 -1.41 2.77
C ARG A 365 2.88 -2.85 2.42
N TYR A 366 1.79 -3.05 1.69
CA TYR A 366 1.33 -4.39 1.29
C TYR A 366 2.12 -4.96 0.11
N GLU A 367 2.81 -4.12 -0.66
CA GLU A 367 3.78 -4.55 -1.65
C GLU A 367 5.03 -5.16 -0.99
N LYS A 368 5.50 -4.58 0.11
CA LYS A 368 6.70 -5.02 0.86
C LYS A 368 6.44 -6.24 1.74
N ARG A 369 7.53 -6.81 2.27
CA ARG A 369 7.46 -7.90 3.27
C ARG A 369 6.72 -7.43 4.53
N PRO A 370 5.88 -8.28 5.15
CA PRO A 370 5.69 -9.72 4.90
C PRO A 370 4.59 -10.07 3.88
N TYR A 371 3.97 -9.10 3.19
CA TYR A 371 2.77 -9.32 2.37
C TYR A 371 3.07 -9.65 0.91
N GLY A 372 3.83 -8.83 0.19
CA GLY A 372 4.21 -9.14 -1.20
C GLY A 372 3.07 -9.06 -2.21
N TRP A 373 2.00 -8.33 -1.90
CA TRP A 373 0.78 -8.27 -2.70
C TRP A 373 0.96 -7.38 -3.94
N PRO A 374 0.33 -7.72 -5.08
CA PRO A 374 0.26 -6.82 -6.22
C PRO A 374 -0.43 -5.50 -5.87
N GLU A 375 0.04 -4.40 -6.45
CA GLU A 375 -0.49 -3.05 -6.20
C GLU A 375 -2.00 -2.98 -6.51
N TRP A 376 -2.41 -3.54 -7.64
CA TRP A 376 -3.80 -3.49 -8.11
C TRP A 376 -4.74 -4.41 -7.33
N ASP A 377 -4.25 -5.52 -6.77
CA ASP A 377 -5.05 -6.35 -5.86
C ASP A 377 -5.30 -5.59 -4.55
N SER A 378 -4.28 -4.91 -4.02
CA SER A 378 -4.41 -4.05 -2.84
C SER A 378 -5.38 -2.89 -3.10
N MET A 379 -5.33 -2.31 -4.30
CA MET A 379 -6.27 -1.27 -4.74
C MET A 379 -7.71 -1.79 -4.85
N LEU A 380 -7.90 -3.02 -5.33
CA LEU A 380 -9.22 -3.65 -5.42
C LEU A 380 -9.84 -3.82 -4.03
N LEU A 381 -9.05 -4.26 -3.05
CA LEU A 381 -9.50 -4.36 -1.65
C LEU A 381 -9.87 -3.00 -1.06
N LEU A 382 -9.09 -1.95 -1.34
CA LEU A 382 -9.43 -0.59 -0.91
C LEU A 382 -10.70 -0.07 -1.61
N THR A 383 -10.89 -0.40 -2.88
CA THR A 383 -12.12 -0.07 -3.62
C THR A 383 -13.32 -0.75 -2.98
N HIS A 384 -13.18 -1.99 -2.53
CA HIS A 384 -14.23 -2.69 -1.79
C HIS A 384 -14.59 -1.94 -0.49
N LEU A 385 -13.61 -1.54 0.32
CA LEU A 385 -13.85 -0.75 1.54
C LEU A 385 -14.50 0.62 1.27
N LEU A 386 -14.22 1.21 0.11
CA LEU A 386 -14.83 2.47 -0.31
C LEU A 386 -16.31 2.26 -0.69
N VAL A 387 -16.62 1.18 -1.41
CA VAL A 387 -17.99 0.82 -1.80
C VAL A 387 -18.83 0.43 -0.59
N THR A 388 -18.24 -0.22 0.42
CA THR A 388 -18.92 -0.52 1.70
C THR A 388 -19.08 0.71 2.61
N ASN A 389 -18.69 1.91 2.16
CA ASN A 389 -18.68 3.16 2.92
C ASN A 389 -17.86 3.11 4.23
N GLU A 390 -16.89 2.20 4.35
CA GLU A 390 -16.00 2.12 5.52
C GLU A 390 -14.89 3.18 5.46
N ILE A 391 -14.51 3.61 4.25
CA ILE A 391 -13.49 4.63 4.01
C ILE A 391 -14.00 5.71 3.07
N ASN A 392 -13.44 6.90 3.20
CA ASN A 392 -13.57 8.02 2.27
C ASN A 392 -12.19 8.44 1.76
N LEU A 393 -12.15 8.96 0.53
CA LEU A 393 -10.93 9.47 -0.09
C LEU A 393 -10.98 11.00 -0.14
N LEU A 394 -9.91 11.65 0.31
CA LEU A 394 -9.68 13.07 0.11
C LEU A 394 -8.54 13.29 -0.90
N LEU A 395 -8.73 14.23 -1.83
CA LEU A 395 -7.67 14.76 -2.69
C LEU A 395 -7.35 16.18 -2.24
N ASP A 396 -6.12 16.47 -1.86
CA ASP A 396 -5.68 17.81 -1.41
C ASP A 396 -6.64 18.44 -0.37
N ALA A 397 -7.04 17.64 0.62
CA ALA A 397 -8.00 17.97 1.69
C ALA A 397 -9.47 18.21 1.27
N SER A 398 -9.84 17.96 0.01
CA SER A 398 -11.23 18.01 -0.47
C SER A 398 -11.79 16.60 -0.68
N PRO A 399 -13.06 16.32 -0.33
CA PRO A 399 -13.67 15.01 -0.56
C PRO A 399 -13.79 14.72 -2.06
N LEU A 400 -13.31 13.56 -2.48
CA LEU A 400 -13.43 13.10 -3.85
C LEU A 400 -14.89 12.72 -4.17
N SER A 401 -15.44 13.31 -5.23
CA SER A 401 -16.73 12.90 -5.78
C SER A 401 -16.61 11.50 -6.40
N ARG A 402 -17.58 10.61 -6.13
CA ARG A 402 -17.59 9.22 -6.62
C ARG A 402 -17.30 9.09 -8.12
N ASP A 403 -17.82 10.01 -8.93
CA ASP A 403 -17.64 10.03 -10.39
C ASP A 403 -16.18 10.24 -10.85
N ARG A 404 -15.34 10.86 -10.00
CA ARG A 404 -13.93 11.18 -10.32
C ARG A 404 -12.94 10.20 -9.69
N ILE A 405 -13.38 9.39 -8.73
CA ILE A 405 -12.51 8.47 -7.99
C ILE A 405 -11.75 7.54 -8.94
N PHE A 406 -12.41 6.99 -9.96
CA PHE A 406 -11.78 6.08 -10.91
C PHE A 406 -10.65 6.75 -11.71
N GLU A 407 -10.86 7.97 -12.19
CA GLU A 407 -9.88 8.71 -13.00
C GLU A 407 -8.61 9.07 -12.21
N ASP A 408 -8.78 9.33 -10.91
CA ASP A 408 -7.67 9.62 -10.01
C ASP A 408 -6.97 8.32 -9.59
N ILE A 409 -7.68 7.26 -9.19
CA ILE A 409 -7.10 5.96 -8.81
C ILE A 409 -6.34 5.29 -9.96
N LYS A 410 -6.79 5.45 -11.21
CA LYS A 410 -6.14 4.85 -12.38
C LYS A 410 -4.69 5.31 -12.57
N LYS A 411 -4.28 6.46 -12.01
CA LYS A 411 -2.95 7.04 -12.19
C LYS A 411 -2.09 6.84 -10.92
N PRO A 412 -1.06 5.98 -10.91
CA PRO A 412 -0.21 5.79 -9.73
C PRO A 412 0.46 7.08 -9.19
N SER A 413 0.67 8.08 -10.06
CA SER A 413 1.20 9.40 -9.66
C SER A 413 0.26 10.20 -8.75
N SER A 414 -1.05 9.91 -8.76
CA SER A 414 -2.02 10.57 -7.89
C SER A 414 -2.03 9.98 -6.48
N TRP A 415 -1.58 8.73 -6.29
CA TRP A 415 -1.73 7.99 -5.04
C TRP A 415 -1.03 8.66 -3.85
N ALA A 416 0.01 9.47 -4.12
CA ALA A 416 0.71 10.25 -3.10
C ALA A 416 -0.12 11.44 -2.57
N LYS A 417 -1.13 11.90 -3.33
CA LYS A 417 -1.99 13.04 -3.01
C LYS A 417 -3.34 12.63 -2.40
N ILE A 418 -3.67 11.34 -2.48
CA ILE A 418 -4.93 10.80 -2.00
C ILE A 418 -4.76 10.36 -0.55
N GLN A 419 -5.52 10.98 0.34
CA GLN A 419 -5.61 10.61 1.73
C GLN A 419 -6.81 9.69 1.96
N VAL A 420 -6.60 8.59 2.68
CA VAL A 420 -7.65 7.66 3.10
C VAL A 420 -8.10 8.05 4.50
N ILE A 421 -9.41 8.22 4.69
CA ILE A 421 -10.01 8.51 5.98
C ILE A 421 -11.02 7.43 6.31
N ARG A 422 -10.92 6.86 7.51
CA ARG A 422 -11.94 5.94 8.03
C ARG A 422 -13.24 6.70 8.27
N LYS A 423 -14.34 6.25 7.67
CA LYS A 423 -15.68 6.73 8.04
C LYS A 423 -16.04 6.05 9.37
N LYS A 424 -16.37 6.83 10.39
CA LYS A 424 -16.89 6.28 11.64
C LYS A 424 -18.30 5.77 11.34
N THR A 425 -18.49 4.45 11.31
CA THR A 425 -19.81 3.86 11.25
C THR A 425 -20.33 3.65 12.67
N LEU A 426 -21.63 3.82 12.86
CA LEU A 426 -22.26 3.47 14.13
C LEU A 426 -22.46 1.96 14.21
N ASP A 427 -22.19 1.37 15.38
CA ASP A 427 -22.48 -0.03 15.60
C ASP A 427 -24.00 -0.27 15.58
N SER A 428 -24.39 -1.47 15.16
CA SER A 428 -25.80 -1.87 15.01
C SER A 428 -26.62 -1.62 16.29
N HIS A 429 -26.01 -1.79 17.46
CA HIS A 429 -26.67 -1.58 18.74
C HIS A 429 -26.92 -0.09 19.04
N THR A 430 -25.99 0.82 18.70
CA THR A 430 -26.22 2.28 18.82
C THR A 430 -27.31 2.76 17.85
N LEU A 431 -27.36 2.21 16.64
CA LEU A 431 -28.45 2.48 15.68
C LEU A 431 -29.81 2.00 16.21
N GLN A 432 -29.87 0.79 16.78
CA GLN A 432 -31.11 0.26 17.37
C GLN A 432 -31.58 1.09 18.57
N LYS A 433 -30.66 1.55 19.43
CA LYS A 433 -30.98 2.46 20.54
C LYS A 433 -31.59 3.76 20.04
N ALA A 434 -31.01 4.36 19.00
CA ALA A 434 -31.52 5.59 18.41
C ALA A 434 -32.89 5.39 17.76
N ARG A 435 -33.09 4.24 17.10
CA ARG A 435 -34.36 3.87 16.48
C ARG A 435 -35.47 3.66 17.53
N GLN A 436 -35.15 3.00 18.63
CA GLN A 436 -36.07 2.82 19.75
C GLN A 436 -36.39 4.17 20.42
N LEU A 437 -35.38 5.00 20.68
CA LEU A 437 -35.57 6.32 21.24
C LEU A 437 -36.42 7.22 20.32
N GLY A 438 -36.19 7.16 19.00
CA GLY A 438 -37.00 7.86 18.01
C GLY A 438 -38.46 7.41 18.01
N LYS A 439 -38.73 6.12 18.25
CA LYS A 439 -40.08 5.60 18.43
C LYS A 439 -40.73 6.13 19.72
N ASP A 440 -39.98 6.15 20.81
CA ASP A 440 -40.48 6.61 22.11
C ASP A 440 -40.81 8.12 22.09
N ILE A 441 -40.05 8.92 21.35
CA ILE A 441 -40.23 10.37 21.21
C ILE A 441 -41.28 10.73 20.14
N PHE A 442 -41.13 10.20 18.93
CA PHE A 442 -41.93 10.62 17.76
C PHE A 442 -43.13 9.70 17.46
N ALA A 443 -43.37 8.67 18.27
CA ALA A 443 -44.43 7.68 18.11
C ALA A 443 -44.40 6.84 16.80
N SER A 444 -43.38 7.01 15.95
CA SER A 444 -43.16 6.19 14.75
C SER A 444 -41.75 5.62 14.69
N MET A 445 -41.65 4.38 14.19
CA MET A 445 -40.37 3.68 14.04
C MET A 445 -39.64 4.21 12.80
N GLY A 446 -38.41 4.67 12.98
CA GLY A 446 -37.56 5.09 11.87
C GLY A 446 -37.18 3.94 10.92
N PRO A 447 -36.72 4.25 9.70
CA PRO A 447 -36.22 3.26 8.74
C PRO A 447 -34.93 2.59 9.24
N ASP A 448 -34.59 1.44 8.64
CA ASP A 448 -33.31 0.76 8.87
C ASP A 448 -32.18 1.41 8.07
N GLY A 449 -30.99 1.46 8.66
CA GLY A 449 -29.79 2.09 8.09
C GLY A 449 -29.46 3.45 8.70
N GLU A 450 -28.17 3.77 8.79
CA GLU A 450 -27.66 4.99 9.44
C GLU A 450 -28.19 6.29 8.80
N GLU A 451 -28.05 6.40 7.48
CA GLU A 451 -28.39 7.62 6.74
C GLU A 451 -29.91 7.84 6.61
N PRO A 452 -30.73 6.81 6.31
CA PRO A 452 -32.19 6.92 6.38
C PRO A 452 -32.69 7.29 7.78
N LEU A 453 -32.12 6.70 8.84
CA LEU A 453 -32.49 7.00 10.22
C LEU A 453 -32.14 8.43 10.61
N PHE A 454 -30.94 8.89 10.24
CA PHE A 454 -30.52 10.29 10.45
C PHE A 454 -31.50 11.26 9.79
N ASN A 455 -31.83 11.07 8.52
CA ASN A 455 -32.74 11.95 7.79
C ASN A 455 -34.13 11.99 8.44
N TYR A 456 -34.67 10.83 8.84
CA TYR A 456 -35.94 10.73 9.54
C TYR A 456 -35.92 11.50 10.87
N LEU A 457 -34.95 11.24 11.74
CA LEU A 457 -34.85 11.88 13.05
C LEU A 457 -34.61 13.40 12.94
N HIS A 458 -33.76 13.81 12.01
CA HIS A 458 -33.47 15.22 11.74
C HIS A 458 -34.73 15.94 11.23
N GLN A 459 -35.49 15.33 10.32
CA GLN A 459 -36.74 15.90 9.80
C GLN A 459 -37.81 16.01 10.90
N SER A 460 -37.98 14.98 11.73
CA SER A 460 -38.94 15.01 12.84
C SER A 460 -38.60 16.07 13.88
N ALA A 461 -37.33 16.19 14.27
CA ALA A 461 -36.86 17.24 15.18
C ALA A 461 -37.06 18.65 14.59
N GLN A 462 -36.85 18.81 13.29
CA GLN A 462 -37.10 20.08 12.59
C GLN A 462 -38.58 20.46 12.59
N GLN A 463 -39.49 19.49 12.37
CA GLN A 463 -40.94 19.74 12.42
C GLN A 463 -41.38 20.25 13.80
N TRP A 464 -40.94 19.60 14.88
CA TRP A 464 -41.24 20.06 16.25
C TRP A 464 -40.69 21.46 16.51
N GLN A 465 -39.47 21.75 16.02
CA GLN A 465 -38.88 23.07 16.16
C GLN A 465 -39.71 24.15 15.45
N GLU A 466 -40.16 23.90 14.22
CA GLU A 466 -41.00 24.83 13.46
C GLU A 466 -42.34 25.09 14.16
N GLN A 467 -42.96 24.05 14.72
CA GLN A 467 -44.20 24.17 15.48
C GLN A 467 -44.03 24.97 16.78
N LEU A 468 -42.99 24.68 17.56
CA LEU A 468 -42.68 25.43 18.78
C LEU A 468 -42.35 26.91 18.47
N LYS A 469 -41.61 27.19 17.40
CA LYS A 469 -41.36 28.54 16.91
C LYS A 469 -42.65 29.27 16.52
N SER A 470 -43.68 28.55 16.04
CA SER A 470 -44.99 29.13 15.73
C SER A 470 -45.81 29.50 16.98
N PHE A 471 -45.59 28.79 18.10
CA PHE A 471 -46.28 29.08 19.38
C PHE A 471 -45.64 30.23 20.14
N LYS A 472 -44.32 30.41 19.98
CA LYS A 472 -43.52 31.42 20.68
C LYS A 472 -44.08 32.86 20.64
N PRO A 473 -44.52 33.43 19.50
CA PRO A 473 -45.07 34.78 19.47
C PRO A 473 -46.29 34.97 20.37
N LEU A 474 -47.10 33.93 20.55
CA LEU A 474 -48.28 33.96 21.42
C LEU A 474 -47.84 33.87 22.90
N ALA A 475 -46.93 32.96 23.22
CA ALA A 475 -46.37 32.84 24.57
C ALA A 475 -45.65 34.12 25.02
N ASP A 476 -44.96 34.81 24.09
CA ASP A 476 -44.22 36.05 24.35
C ASP A 476 -45.11 37.23 24.74
N THR A 477 -46.41 37.19 24.42
CA THR A 477 -47.38 38.20 24.90
C THR A 477 -47.62 38.14 26.41
N GLY A 478 -47.18 37.06 27.08
CA GLY A 478 -47.45 36.81 28.50
C GLY A 478 -48.90 36.39 28.81
N SER A 479 -49.77 36.32 27.80
CA SER A 479 -51.18 35.92 27.97
C SER A 479 -51.41 34.42 27.82
N TYR A 480 -50.39 33.67 27.39
CA TYR A 480 -50.47 32.23 27.16
C TYR A 480 -49.35 31.49 27.93
N PRO A 481 -49.62 30.30 28.50
CA PRO A 481 -48.67 29.52 29.27
C PRO A 481 -47.57 28.90 28.40
N GLY A 482 -46.49 28.45 29.05
CA GLY A 482 -45.46 27.62 28.41
C GLY A 482 -44.25 28.36 27.82
N LYS A 483 -44.10 29.68 28.02
CA LYS A 483 -42.97 30.45 27.47
C LYS A 483 -41.59 29.85 27.81
N LYS A 484 -41.34 29.57 29.10
CA LYS A 484 -40.06 29.01 29.56
C LYS A 484 -39.76 27.66 28.90
N THR A 485 -40.77 26.78 28.87
CA THR A 485 -40.69 25.45 28.25
C THR A 485 -40.42 25.56 26.75
N ILE A 486 -41.16 26.40 26.02
CA ILE A 486 -40.95 26.62 24.58
C ILE A 486 -39.52 27.10 24.28
N ASP A 487 -39.01 28.07 25.04
CA ASP A 487 -37.64 28.59 24.84
C ASP A 487 -36.57 27.52 25.13
N GLN A 488 -36.77 26.68 26.15
CA GLN A 488 -35.88 25.57 26.49
C GLN A 488 -35.91 24.47 25.41
N SER A 489 -37.10 24.06 24.97
CA SER A 489 -37.28 23.05 23.93
C SER A 489 -36.68 23.48 22.58
N ILE A 490 -36.88 24.75 22.17
CA ILE A 490 -36.26 25.28 20.95
C ILE A 490 -34.73 25.24 21.06
N LYS A 491 -34.17 25.65 22.21
CA LYS A 491 -32.72 25.63 22.43
C LYS A 491 -32.13 24.23 22.35
N LEU A 492 -32.81 23.23 22.93
CA LEU A 492 -32.39 21.82 22.86
C LEU A 492 -32.42 21.30 21.41
N LEU A 493 -33.48 21.61 20.66
CA LEU A 493 -33.61 21.23 19.26
C LEU A 493 -32.58 21.94 18.36
N ASP A 494 -32.30 23.23 18.60
CA ASP A 494 -31.23 23.96 17.89
C ASP A 494 -29.85 23.33 18.14
N GLN A 495 -29.60 22.88 19.37
CA GLN A 495 -28.36 22.17 19.68
C GLN A 495 -28.29 20.84 18.91
N LEU A 496 -29.37 20.06 18.86
CA LEU A 496 -29.41 18.78 18.16
C LEU A 496 -29.25 18.94 16.63
N LEU A 497 -29.97 19.89 16.02
CA LEU A 497 -29.98 20.14 14.56
C LEU A 497 -28.71 20.84 14.03
N HIS A 498 -27.79 21.24 14.91
CA HIS A 498 -26.50 21.82 14.49
C HIS A 498 -25.59 20.79 13.82
N ASP A 499 -25.69 19.52 14.21
CA ASP A 499 -24.81 18.45 13.71
C ASP A 499 -25.33 17.92 12.37
N LYS A 500 -24.54 18.14 11.31
CA LYS A 500 -24.86 17.72 9.92
C LYS A 500 -24.37 16.32 9.56
N ASP A 501 -23.60 15.72 10.46
CA ASP A 501 -22.97 14.41 10.29
C ASP A 501 -23.80 13.33 10.99
N SER A 502 -24.12 12.24 10.30
CA SER A 502 -25.00 11.17 10.79
C SER A 502 -24.50 10.54 12.08
N TYR A 503 -23.18 10.29 12.16
CA TYR A 503 -22.52 9.72 13.32
C TYR A 503 -22.70 10.62 14.56
N SER A 504 -22.27 11.88 14.43
CA SER A 504 -22.27 12.85 15.53
C SER A 504 -23.69 13.16 16.02
N PHE A 505 -24.64 13.26 15.08
CA PHE A 505 -26.05 13.50 15.39
C PHE A 505 -26.66 12.33 16.19
N ILE A 506 -26.50 11.09 15.72
CA ILE A 506 -27.12 9.93 16.38
C ILE A 506 -26.49 9.66 17.75
N GLU A 507 -25.18 9.84 17.90
CA GLU A 507 -24.51 9.73 19.21
C GLU A 507 -25.08 10.76 20.19
N LYS A 508 -25.22 12.01 19.75
CA LYS A 508 -25.81 13.08 20.57
C LYS A 508 -27.29 12.86 20.87
N PHE A 509 -28.07 12.38 19.91
CA PHE A 509 -29.47 12.01 20.09
C PHE A 509 -29.62 10.96 21.19
N ASN A 510 -28.81 9.91 21.16
CA ASN A 510 -28.78 8.88 22.21
C ASN A 510 -28.31 9.43 23.57
N ARG A 511 -27.33 10.35 23.57
CA ARG A 511 -26.82 10.98 24.79
C ARG A 511 -27.86 11.87 25.47
N LEU A 512 -28.66 12.60 24.69
CA LEU A 512 -29.71 13.50 25.17
C LEU A 512 -31.03 12.79 25.46
N LYS A 513 -31.03 11.46 25.63
CA LYS A 513 -32.23 10.63 25.82
C LYS A 513 -33.23 11.21 26.82
N ASN A 514 -32.79 11.54 28.04
CA ASN A 514 -33.71 11.97 29.09
C ASN A 514 -34.32 13.34 28.76
N GLU A 515 -33.50 14.28 28.31
CA GLU A 515 -33.93 15.63 27.93
C GLU A 515 -34.90 15.60 26.74
N LEU A 516 -34.71 14.67 25.80
CA LEU A 516 -35.60 14.49 24.65
C LEU A 516 -36.92 13.81 25.00
N LEU A 517 -36.93 12.92 26.00
CA LEU A 517 -38.16 12.33 26.53
C LEU A 517 -38.99 13.38 27.28
N ASP A 518 -38.34 14.17 28.14
CA ASP A 518 -38.99 15.30 28.82
C ASP A 518 -39.55 16.31 27.79
N LEU A 519 -38.78 16.61 26.74
CA LEU A 519 -39.22 17.46 25.63
C LEU A 519 -40.43 16.87 24.90
N SER A 520 -40.49 15.55 24.73
CA SER A 520 -41.64 14.87 24.10
C SER A 520 -42.91 15.13 24.89
N ASP A 521 -42.89 14.93 26.20
CA ASP A 521 -44.04 15.15 27.08
C ASP A 521 -44.47 16.62 27.06
N ASP A 522 -43.51 17.54 27.23
CA ASP A 522 -43.73 18.99 27.14
C ASP A 522 -44.31 19.40 25.79
N TYR A 523 -43.80 18.82 24.69
CA TYR A 523 -44.27 19.11 23.35
C TYR A 523 -45.72 18.65 23.15
N HIS A 524 -46.11 17.47 23.64
CA HIS A 524 -47.49 16.99 23.54
C HIS A 524 -48.46 17.89 24.29
N ASP A 525 -48.10 18.32 25.50
CA ASP A 525 -48.90 19.25 26.31
C ASP A 525 -49.05 20.61 25.62
N LEU A 526 -47.94 21.19 25.14
CA LEU A 526 -47.95 22.46 24.42
C LEU A 526 -48.73 22.36 23.10
N HIS A 527 -48.50 21.31 22.31
CA HIS A 527 -49.17 21.11 21.04
C HIS A 527 -50.69 20.99 21.23
N ASN A 528 -51.12 20.17 22.20
CA ASN A 528 -52.55 20.04 22.52
C ASN A 528 -53.14 21.36 23.01
N PHE A 529 -52.41 22.13 23.83
CA PHE A 529 -52.86 23.44 24.28
C PHE A 529 -53.06 24.42 23.12
N TYR A 530 -52.03 24.65 22.31
CA TYR A 530 -52.05 25.66 21.25
C TYR A 530 -52.98 25.31 20.09
N GLN A 531 -53.19 24.02 19.81
CA GLN A 531 -54.10 23.56 18.75
C GLN A 531 -55.55 23.44 19.23
N ASN A 532 -55.79 22.82 20.39
CA ASN A 532 -57.15 22.42 20.80
C ASN A 532 -57.71 23.29 21.93
N GLN A 533 -56.90 23.68 22.92
CA GLN A 533 -57.39 24.35 24.14
C GLN A 533 -57.28 25.88 24.11
N LYS A 534 -56.54 26.45 23.14
CA LYS A 534 -56.31 27.90 23.00
C LYS A 534 -57.61 28.72 23.01
N THR A 535 -58.66 28.23 22.35
CA THR A 535 -59.96 28.90 22.30
C THR A 535 -60.64 28.95 23.67
N ILE A 536 -60.56 27.86 24.43
CA ILE A 536 -61.11 27.77 25.79
C ILE A 536 -60.32 28.68 26.73
N TRP A 537 -58.99 28.70 26.64
CA TRP A 537 -58.13 29.61 27.40
C TRP A 537 -58.44 31.08 27.13
N THR A 538 -58.65 31.43 25.87
CA THR A 538 -59.01 32.80 25.48
C THR A 538 -60.39 33.19 26.05
N LYS A 539 -61.37 32.28 26.02
CA LYS A 539 -62.69 32.50 26.66
C LYS A 539 -62.57 32.64 28.18
N LEU A 540 -61.75 31.81 28.84
CA LEU A 540 -61.49 31.86 30.28
C LEU A 540 -60.90 33.21 30.69
N THR A 541 -59.89 33.66 29.95
CA THR A 541 -59.22 34.95 30.19
C THR A 541 -60.18 36.12 30.00
N SER A 542 -60.98 36.11 28.93
CA SER A 542 -62.01 37.14 28.69
C SER A 542 -63.10 37.14 29.77
N ALA A 543 -63.58 35.97 30.19
CA ALA A 543 -64.56 35.84 31.27
C ALA A 543 -64.01 36.36 32.61
N TYR A 544 -62.74 36.06 32.91
CA TYR A 544 -62.05 36.58 34.09
C TYR A 544 -61.88 38.11 34.04
N GLN A 545 -61.50 38.67 32.90
CA GLN A 545 -61.40 40.12 32.70
C GLN A 545 -62.76 40.81 32.88
N LEU A 546 -63.83 40.27 32.27
CA LEU A 546 -65.19 40.78 32.41
C LEU A 546 -65.69 40.70 33.86
N ALA A 547 -65.43 39.59 34.54
CA ALA A 547 -65.78 39.43 35.94
C ALA A 547 -64.98 40.40 36.85
N ASN A 548 -63.71 40.66 36.54
CA ASN A 548 -62.91 41.66 37.26
C ASN A 548 -63.45 43.09 37.11
N GLN A 549 -64.08 43.44 35.98
CA GLN A 549 -64.75 44.75 35.83
C GLN A 549 -65.93 44.91 36.82
N ASN A 550 -66.61 43.81 37.16
CA ASN A 550 -67.76 43.79 38.08
C ASN A 550 -67.41 43.32 39.50
N ARG A 551 -66.12 43.24 39.84
CA ARG A 551 -65.60 42.60 41.07
C ARG A 551 -66.28 43.06 42.35
N HIS A 552 -66.54 44.36 42.49
CA HIS A 552 -67.20 44.92 43.68
C HIS A 552 -68.60 44.34 43.97
N SER A 553 -69.28 43.80 42.95
CA SER A 553 -70.59 43.15 43.10
C SER A 553 -70.47 41.66 43.32
N LEU A 554 -69.48 41.03 42.67
CA LEU A 554 -69.20 39.60 42.76
C LEU A 554 -68.58 39.21 44.11
N ASP A 555 -67.80 40.10 44.72
CA ASP A 555 -67.19 39.88 46.06
C ASP A 555 -68.24 39.72 47.18
N LYS A 556 -69.49 40.13 46.94
CA LYS A 556 -70.61 39.95 47.88
C LYS A 556 -71.23 38.56 47.81
N ASN A 557 -70.89 37.76 46.79
CA ASN A 557 -71.37 36.40 46.62
C ASN A 557 -70.23 35.40 46.89
N PRO A 558 -70.31 34.56 47.95
CA PRO A 558 -69.23 33.65 48.33
C PRO A 558 -68.93 32.59 47.25
N ASP A 559 -69.93 32.18 46.46
CA ASP A 559 -69.75 31.21 45.38
C ASP A 559 -69.00 31.83 44.20
N ALA A 560 -69.27 33.10 43.89
CA ALA A 560 -68.56 33.85 42.85
C ALA A 560 -67.08 34.05 43.21
N VAL A 561 -66.79 34.35 44.49
CA VAL A 561 -65.42 34.50 44.99
C VAL A 561 -64.64 33.18 44.89
N SER A 562 -65.28 32.05 45.25
CA SER A 562 -64.67 30.72 45.13
C SER A 562 -64.32 30.39 43.66
N ILE A 563 -65.25 30.62 42.74
CA ILE A 563 -65.05 30.37 41.30
C ILE A 563 -63.97 31.30 40.72
N LEU A 564 -63.97 32.58 41.08
CA LEU A 564 -62.93 33.54 40.65
C LEU A 564 -61.54 33.15 41.14
N THR A 565 -61.43 32.63 42.37
CA THR A 565 -60.16 32.16 42.93
C THR A 565 -59.67 30.92 42.18
N GLN A 566 -60.57 30.00 41.81
CA GLN A 566 -60.22 28.83 41.00
C GLN A 566 -59.77 29.23 39.59
N ILE A 567 -60.45 30.19 38.95
CA ILE A 567 -60.05 30.71 37.64
C ILE A 567 -58.69 31.43 37.72
N ASP A 568 -58.46 32.26 38.75
CA ASP A 568 -57.17 32.94 38.97
C ASP A 568 -56.02 31.95 39.20
N ASN A 569 -56.26 30.86 39.94
CA ASN A 569 -55.29 29.80 40.14
C ASN A 569 -54.96 29.06 38.84
N ILE A 570 -55.94 28.81 37.96
CA ILE A 570 -55.72 28.20 36.64
C ILE A 570 -54.88 29.14 35.77
N LEU A 571 -55.19 30.44 35.75
CA LEU A 571 -54.49 31.43 34.94
C LEU A 571 -53.04 31.70 35.40
N LYS A 572 -52.74 31.50 36.70
CA LYS A 572 -51.40 31.64 37.28
C LYS A 572 -50.58 30.35 37.26
N SER A 573 -51.17 29.21 36.93
CA SER A 573 -50.45 27.93 36.88
C SER A 573 -49.43 27.93 35.74
N GLU A 574 -48.21 27.49 36.01
CA GLU A 574 -47.17 27.34 34.97
C GLU A 574 -47.49 26.19 33.99
N SER A 575 -48.28 25.19 34.42
CA SER A 575 -48.70 24.03 33.62
C SER A 575 -50.22 23.76 33.76
N PRO A 576 -51.09 24.53 33.08
CA PRO A 576 -52.55 24.41 33.23
C PRO A 576 -53.19 23.27 32.40
N TYR A 577 -52.41 22.51 31.62
CA TYR A 577 -52.86 21.62 30.54
C TYR A 577 -53.92 20.58 30.95
N GLY A 578 -53.80 19.98 32.14
CA GLY A 578 -54.78 19.02 32.67
C GLY A 578 -56.00 19.65 33.33
N ILE A 579 -55.90 20.91 33.78
CA ILE A 579 -56.93 21.60 34.57
C ILE A 579 -57.89 22.40 33.67
N ILE A 580 -57.47 22.72 32.44
CA ILE A 580 -58.30 23.46 31.46
C ILE A 580 -59.60 22.73 31.11
N ASN A 581 -59.67 21.41 31.26
CA ASN A 581 -60.93 20.66 31.04
C ASN A 581 -62.07 21.12 31.98
N GLN A 582 -61.74 21.69 33.14
CA GLN A 582 -62.72 22.24 34.09
C GLN A 582 -63.12 23.69 33.76
N ALA A 583 -62.38 24.34 32.85
CA ALA A 583 -62.55 25.76 32.54
C ALA A 583 -63.94 26.08 31.96
N GLU A 584 -64.51 25.24 31.10
CA GLU A 584 -65.84 25.51 30.49
C GLU A 584 -66.96 25.54 31.54
N GLN A 585 -66.90 24.66 32.54
CA GLN A 585 -67.87 24.65 33.64
C GLN A 585 -67.70 25.88 34.55
N LEU A 586 -66.45 26.31 34.79
CA LEU A 586 -66.18 27.52 35.58
C LEU A 586 -66.61 28.79 34.82
N ILE A 587 -66.38 28.86 33.51
CA ILE A 587 -66.82 29.98 32.64
C ILE A 587 -68.34 30.09 32.65
N SER A 588 -69.06 28.99 32.43
CA SER A 588 -70.54 29.02 32.41
C SER A 588 -71.13 29.46 33.75
N LYS A 589 -70.61 28.94 34.88
CA LYS A 589 -71.08 29.33 36.22
C LYS A 589 -70.81 30.81 36.53
N ILE A 590 -69.61 31.31 36.22
CA ILE A 590 -69.30 32.71 36.51
C ILE A 590 -70.06 33.68 35.61
N THR A 591 -70.28 33.30 34.34
CA THR A 591 -71.04 34.13 33.39
C THR A 591 -72.51 34.22 33.83
N ALA A 592 -73.12 33.10 34.24
CA ALA A 592 -74.48 33.07 34.75
C ALA A 592 -74.65 33.92 36.02
N ILE A 593 -73.73 33.83 36.98
CA ILE A 593 -73.78 34.65 38.20
C ILE A 593 -73.59 36.14 37.87
N ASN A 594 -72.67 36.47 36.95
CA ASN A 594 -72.44 37.86 36.55
C ASN A 594 -73.64 38.44 35.79
N GLU A 595 -74.29 37.68 34.92
CA GLU A 595 -75.53 38.08 34.23
C GLU A 595 -76.68 38.29 35.22
N GLN A 596 -76.90 37.37 36.17
CA GLN A 596 -77.90 37.52 37.22
C GLN A 596 -77.68 38.82 38.03
N LEU A 597 -76.44 39.12 38.41
CA LEU A 597 -76.12 40.34 39.16
C LEU A 597 -76.29 41.61 38.31
N ILE A 598 -76.00 41.55 37.02
CA ILE A 598 -76.26 42.67 36.08
C ILE A 598 -77.77 42.89 35.94
N ASP A 599 -78.56 41.83 35.80
CA ASP A 599 -80.01 41.90 35.67
C ASP A 599 -80.71 42.34 36.97
N GLU A 600 -80.21 41.92 38.14
CA GLU A 600 -80.67 42.44 39.43
C GLU A 600 -80.40 43.94 39.57
N LYS A 601 -79.22 44.41 39.15
CA LYS A 601 -78.90 45.84 39.12
C LYS A 601 -79.78 46.62 38.13
N ARG A 602 -80.00 46.08 36.93
CA ARG A 602 -80.90 46.68 35.93
C ARG A 602 -82.34 46.74 36.44
N GLY A 603 -82.82 45.67 37.07
CA GLY A 603 -84.14 45.59 37.69
C GLY A 603 -84.32 46.54 38.88
N TYR A 604 -83.28 46.70 39.70
CA TYR A 604 -83.26 47.70 40.78
C TYR A 604 -83.31 49.12 40.21
N GLN A 605 -82.51 49.42 39.18
CA GLN A 605 -82.51 50.73 38.49
C GLN A 605 -83.86 51.05 37.83
N LEU A 606 -84.51 50.07 37.21
CA LEU A 606 -85.85 50.21 36.64
C LEU A 606 -86.92 50.46 37.71
N LYS A 607 -86.86 49.76 38.85
CA LYS A 607 -87.77 49.99 40.00
C LYS A 607 -87.54 51.33 40.67
N THR A 608 -86.28 51.77 40.87
CA THR A 608 -86.00 53.12 41.36
C THR A 608 -86.42 54.19 40.37
N GLY A 609 -86.26 53.95 39.05
CA GLY A 609 -86.70 54.85 37.98
C GLY A 609 -88.22 55.01 37.94
N GLN A 610 -88.97 53.91 38.07
CA GLN A 610 -90.44 53.92 38.20
C GLN A 610 -90.89 54.58 39.50
N ASN A 611 -90.24 54.30 40.63
CA ASN A 611 -90.55 54.94 41.91
C ASN A 611 -90.23 56.43 41.91
N SER A 612 -89.16 56.88 41.25
CA SER A 612 -88.88 58.32 41.08
C SER A 612 -89.88 59.00 40.15
N ARG A 613 -90.43 58.27 39.17
CA ARG A 613 -91.46 58.79 38.27
C ARG A 613 -92.83 58.89 38.96
N LEU A 614 -93.22 57.89 39.75
CA LEU A 614 -94.40 57.92 40.62
C LEU A 614 -94.28 59.00 41.72
N ALA A 615 -93.10 59.19 42.31
CA ALA A 615 -92.85 60.27 43.27
C ALA A 615 -92.92 61.67 42.64
N ALA A 616 -92.48 61.81 41.37
CA ALA A 616 -92.61 63.05 40.62
C ALA A 616 -94.08 63.37 40.25
N GLU A 617 -94.89 62.36 39.88
CA GLU A 617 -96.34 62.53 39.65
C GLU A 617 -97.09 62.89 40.94
N PHE A 618 -96.72 62.30 42.08
CA PHE A 618 -97.29 62.66 43.39
C PHE A 618 -96.95 64.09 43.82
N LEU A 619 -95.74 64.58 43.52
CA LEU A 619 -95.35 65.97 43.78
C LEU A 619 -96.03 66.96 42.82
N TYR A 620 -96.30 66.56 41.58
CA TYR A 620 -97.01 67.39 40.60
C TYR A 620 -98.48 67.60 40.98
N HIS A 621 -99.15 66.60 41.55
CA HIS A 621 -100.53 66.74 42.04
C HIS A 621 -100.64 67.57 43.33
N LYS A 622 -99.60 67.60 44.18
CA LYS A 622 -99.62 68.35 45.45
C LYS A 622 -99.35 69.84 45.32
N VAL A 623 -98.98 70.32 44.12
CA VAL A 623 -98.71 71.73 43.80
C VAL A 623 -99.89 72.37 43.04
N ASN A 624 -100.87 71.56 42.60
CA ASN A 624 -102.05 72.00 41.82
C ASN A 624 -103.39 71.83 42.55
N ASP A 625 -103.39 71.67 43.88
CA ASP A 625 -104.59 71.74 44.74
C ASP A 625 -104.51 72.96 45.68
#